data_AF-A0AAV8AGV5-F1
#
_entry.id   AF-A0AAV8AGV5-F1
#
_cell.length_a   1.000
_cell.length_b   1.000
_cell.length_c   1.000
_cell.angle_alpha   90.00
_cell.angle_beta   90.00
_cell.angle_gamma   90.00
#
_symmetry.space_group_name_H-M   'P 1'
#
loop_
_entity.id
_entity.type
_entity.pdbx_description
1 polymer ?
#
loop_
_entity_poly.entity_id
_entity_poly.type
_entity_poly.pdbx_seq_one_letter_code
_entity_poly.pdbx_strand_id
1 'polypeptide(L)'
;MKEYKKPVKKSKILMATTLIVGFFLIVFFIQNQQQNNQNNKMNKTNYNQNELDEMKKEFWNHQELSWIPNYFRNHELGSGVFDLPNKFLNQDESKFPLITKDNIGGDYYKKTQGYPPIDAVIMWVNGSDPIFQQEKQNEYFKYDGCEKNCRYPIESKLSWCCPTRNKKENTIRFTEHDELKYLIRSIEQFAPWIRKIFLVTNNQIPNWLDLSNERMEIVVPSDFVKYPESLPTFSSPALESQLHLIKGLSRLFLYFNDDFFITKPIWPSDFITRDNEYKLRTAWNIPLSDFKLYHFNPLQKTLNEPADIYGESLKYTDTIFDLTFGNTFKNAAPHVPMLIDREIMERIWKEWPNEIEQTARSKFRLGSQMHYQTTFLNYVQNSWIDLNFCNFFYLYFDKNDDKHFNYEEIKKISDEISKLFDTDTDNMFLTISDQIKKELQKKFNEDHDISDNYSNNIQENSRCDNNYIGKHGSENSILDLNTDCEILEKIPSIVEYYNKIINNNNKKLKLYKDVLIQTDDYYFFTASEIEHITMAFEQINELSNLRFLTFNDDFGYTKKSELIDFDKEFHRLANEYWPNKSQFELPNNKLNKKLRIEYS
;
A
#
# COMPACT_ATOMS: atom_id res chain seq x y z
N MET A 1 -21.90 -38.56 -6.35
CA MET A 1 -21.90 -38.40 -4.88
C MET A 1 -22.10 -36.92 -4.56
N LYS A 2 -22.85 -36.67 -3.48
CA LYS A 2 -23.39 -35.43 -2.88
C LYS A 2 -22.81 -34.05 -3.25
N GLU A 3 -23.77 -33.14 -3.33
CA GLU A 3 -23.79 -31.67 -3.48
C GLU A 3 -22.73 -30.84 -2.74
N TYR A 4 -22.30 -29.74 -3.39
CA TYR A 4 -22.06 -28.45 -2.74
C TYR A 4 -22.67 -27.33 -3.61
N LYS A 5 -23.87 -26.85 -3.22
CA LYS A 5 -24.51 -25.63 -3.75
C LYS A 5 -24.43 -24.51 -2.70
N LYS A 6 -23.71 -23.45 -3.06
CA LYS A 6 -23.84 -21.99 -2.72
C LYS A 6 -24.07 -21.52 -1.26
N PRO A 7 -23.32 -20.49 -0.79
CA PRO A 7 -23.74 -19.62 0.30
C PRO A 7 -24.46 -18.37 -0.26
N VAL A 8 -25.79 -18.44 -0.45
CA VAL A 8 -26.63 -17.26 -0.80
C VAL A 8 -27.56 -16.87 0.38
N LYS A 9 -27.46 -17.54 1.52
CA LYS A 9 -28.35 -17.27 2.68
C LYS A 9 -27.88 -16.13 3.60
N LYS A 10 -26.58 -15.86 3.74
CA LYS A 10 -26.08 -14.80 4.66
C LYS A 10 -26.34 -13.38 4.14
N SER A 11 -26.24 -13.12 2.84
CA SER A 11 -26.49 -11.77 2.30
C SER A 11 -27.96 -11.35 2.38
N LYS A 12 -28.90 -12.30 2.26
CA LYS A 12 -30.34 -12.03 2.45
C LYS A 12 -30.69 -11.71 3.91
N ILE A 13 -30.01 -12.35 4.87
CA ILE A 13 -30.19 -12.06 6.30
C ILE A 13 -29.63 -10.67 6.64
N LEU A 14 -28.49 -10.29 6.05
CA LEU A 14 -27.90 -8.96 6.24
C LEU A 14 -28.72 -7.85 5.56
N MET A 15 -29.22 -8.08 4.35
CA MET A 15 -30.16 -7.14 3.69
C MET A 15 -31.47 -6.99 4.47
N ALA A 16 -32.02 -8.09 5.00
CA ALA A 16 -33.25 -8.04 5.79
C ALA A 16 -33.04 -7.31 7.12
N THR A 17 -31.92 -7.54 7.81
CA THR A 17 -31.58 -6.78 9.05
C THR A 17 -31.33 -5.31 8.76
N THR A 18 -30.68 -4.97 7.65
CA THR A 18 -30.45 -3.57 7.24
C THR A 18 -31.76 -2.86 6.88
N LEU A 19 -32.69 -3.54 6.22
CA LEU A 19 -34.02 -3.00 5.91
C LEU A 19 -34.90 -2.86 7.16
N ILE A 20 -34.81 -3.79 8.11
CA ILE A 20 -35.51 -3.71 9.40
C ILE A 20 -34.97 -2.54 10.23
N VAL A 21 -33.65 -2.41 10.36
CA VAL A 21 -33.01 -1.31 11.10
C VAL A 21 -33.27 0.04 10.42
N GLY A 22 -33.19 0.11 9.08
CA GLY A 22 -33.52 1.31 8.32
C GLY A 22 -34.98 1.74 8.50
N PHE A 23 -35.93 0.80 8.56
CA PHE A 23 -37.33 1.12 8.80
C PHE A 23 -37.61 1.55 10.25
N PHE A 24 -36.97 0.91 11.25
CA PHE A 24 -37.06 1.34 12.65
C PHE A 24 -36.46 2.73 12.86
N LEU A 25 -35.36 3.07 12.18
CA LEU A 25 -34.79 4.42 12.21
C LEU A 25 -35.73 5.45 11.59
N ILE A 26 -36.41 5.11 10.48
CA ILE A 26 -37.40 5.99 9.85
C ILE A 26 -38.62 6.19 10.75
N VAL A 27 -39.15 5.13 11.38
CA VAL A 27 -40.28 5.21 12.31
C VAL A 27 -39.91 5.99 13.58
N PHE A 28 -38.72 5.76 14.12
CA PHE A 28 -38.18 6.49 15.27
C PHE A 28 -37.96 7.97 14.94
N PHE A 29 -37.48 8.30 13.74
CA PHE A 29 -37.34 9.68 13.26
C PHE A 29 -38.71 10.36 13.10
N ILE A 30 -39.71 9.66 12.57
CA ILE A 30 -41.06 10.20 12.40
C ILE A 30 -41.74 10.42 13.76
N GLN A 31 -41.56 9.52 14.72
CA GLN A 31 -42.07 9.68 16.10
C GLN A 31 -41.38 10.81 16.86
N ASN A 32 -40.06 10.98 16.73
CA ASN A 32 -39.33 12.09 17.34
C ASN A 32 -39.64 13.45 16.69
N GLN A 33 -39.95 13.48 15.39
CA GLN A 33 -40.40 14.70 14.70
C GLN A 33 -41.81 15.16 15.12
N GLN A 34 -42.62 14.27 15.74
CA GLN A 34 -43.91 14.64 16.35
C GLN A 34 -43.76 15.25 17.75
N GLN A 35 -42.65 15.00 18.48
CA GLN A 35 -42.40 15.62 19.79
C GLN A 35 -41.67 16.97 19.72
N ASN A 36 -40.94 17.27 18.64
CA ASN A 36 -40.09 18.48 18.55
C ASN A 36 -40.60 19.61 17.64
N ASN A 37 -41.80 19.53 17.06
CA ASN A 37 -42.34 20.59 16.20
C ASN A 37 -43.48 21.39 16.87
N GLN A 38 -43.10 22.28 17.80
CA GLN A 38 -43.95 23.41 18.20
C GLN A 38 -43.54 24.76 17.57
N ASN A 39 -42.51 24.84 16.72
CA ASN A 39 -42.17 26.09 16.03
C ASN A 39 -41.59 25.85 14.63
N ASN A 40 -42.48 25.77 13.63
CA ASN A 40 -42.40 26.44 12.33
C ASN A 40 -43.10 25.66 11.21
N LYS A 41 -43.90 26.38 10.45
CA LYS A 41 -44.79 25.91 9.39
C LYS A 41 -44.01 25.29 8.22
N MET A 42 -44.24 24.01 7.93
CA MET A 42 -44.44 23.52 6.57
C MET A 42 -45.14 22.14 6.57
N ASN A 43 -46.14 21.99 5.71
CA ASN A 43 -47.12 20.91 5.66
C ASN A 43 -46.51 19.49 5.60
N LYS A 44 -46.94 18.58 6.48
CA LYS A 44 -46.84 17.12 6.29
C LYS A 44 -48.14 16.45 6.74
N THR A 45 -48.63 15.52 5.92
CA THR A 45 -49.74 14.61 6.22
C THR A 45 -49.39 13.72 7.41
N ASN A 46 -50.22 13.74 8.45
CA ASN A 46 -50.08 12.88 9.64
C ASN A 46 -50.83 11.56 9.40
N TYR A 47 -50.12 10.44 9.38
CA TYR A 47 -50.75 9.11 9.46
C TYR A 47 -51.15 8.82 10.91
N ASN A 48 -52.34 8.24 11.10
CA ASN A 48 -52.82 7.90 12.44
C ASN A 48 -52.36 6.50 12.87
N GLN A 49 -52.46 6.21 14.17
CA GLN A 49 -51.97 4.96 14.76
C GLN A 49 -52.61 3.70 14.17
N ASN A 50 -53.89 3.78 13.77
CA ASN A 50 -54.59 2.64 13.16
C ASN A 50 -54.06 2.33 11.76
N GLU A 51 -53.69 3.35 10.97
CA GLU A 51 -53.07 3.16 9.64
C GLU A 51 -51.67 2.54 9.76
N LEU A 52 -50.89 2.97 10.76
CA LEU A 52 -49.58 2.37 11.09
C LEU A 52 -49.70 0.90 11.49
N ASP A 53 -50.74 0.55 12.24
CA ASP A 53 -50.96 -0.82 12.71
C ASP A 53 -51.55 -1.74 11.63
N GLU A 54 -52.32 -1.21 10.67
CA GLU A 54 -52.71 -1.92 9.44
C GLU A 54 -51.50 -2.20 8.54
N MET A 55 -50.63 -1.21 8.31
CA MET A 55 -49.40 -1.39 7.52
C MET A 55 -48.45 -2.43 8.13
N LYS A 56 -48.33 -2.47 9.46
CA LYS A 56 -47.58 -3.52 10.17
C LYS A 56 -48.20 -4.90 9.97
N LYS A 57 -49.53 -5.02 10.02
CA LYS A 57 -50.24 -6.28 9.77
C LYS A 57 -50.05 -6.80 8.35
N GLU A 58 -50.12 -5.90 7.37
CA GLU A 58 -49.94 -6.23 5.95
C GLU A 58 -48.49 -6.67 5.67
N PHE A 59 -47.51 -6.01 6.31
CA PHE A 59 -46.10 -6.39 6.26
C PHE A 59 -45.84 -7.80 6.83
N TRP A 60 -46.31 -8.11 8.05
CA TRP A 60 -46.06 -9.42 8.67
C TRP A 60 -46.80 -10.59 8.02
N ASN A 61 -47.90 -10.32 7.31
CA ASN A 61 -48.65 -11.34 6.57
C ASN A 61 -48.13 -11.55 5.14
N HIS A 62 -47.07 -10.86 4.73
CA HIS A 62 -46.47 -11.02 3.42
C HIS A 62 -45.80 -12.40 3.29
N GLN A 63 -46.11 -13.12 2.21
CA GLN A 63 -45.78 -14.55 2.03
C GLN A 63 -44.27 -14.87 2.16
N GLU A 64 -43.41 -13.90 1.85
CA GLU A 64 -41.94 -14.01 1.93
C GLU A 64 -41.37 -13.93 3.35
N LEU A 65 -42.16 -13.53 4.35
CA LEU A 65 -41.73 -13.38 5.76
C LEU A 65 -42.25 -14.52 6.67
N SER A 66 -43.00 -15.47 6.09
CA SER A 66 -43.61 -16.59 6.80
C SER A 66 -42.64 -17.57 7.50
N TRP A 67 -41.35 -17.51 7.15
CA TRP A 67 -40.27 -18.34 7.74
C TRP A 67 -39.64 -17.76 9.01
N ILE A 68 -40.00 -16.54 9.41
CA ILE A 68 -39.51 -15.91 10.65
C ILE A 68 -40.25 -16.53 11.85
N PRO A 69 -39.54 -17.16 12.82
CA PRO A 69 -40.15 -17.81 13.97
C PRO A 69 -41.02 -16.85 14.79
N ASN A 70 -42.16 -17.35 15.32
CA ASN A 70 -43.08 -16.57 16.17
C ASN A 70 -42.42 -15.90 17.39
N TYR A 71 -41.23 -16.38 17.80
CA TYR A 71 -40.43 -15.81 18.88
C TYR A 71 -40.11 -14.31 18.67
N PHE A 72 -39.82 -13.88 17.44
CA PHE A 72 -39.53 -12.47 17.12
C PHE A 72 -40.78 -11.59 16.96
N ARG A 73 -41.97 -12.19 16.90
CA ARG A 73 -43.23 -11.45 16.74
C ARG A 73 -43.77 -10.84 18.04
N ASN A 74 -43.30 -11.29 19.21
CA ASN A 74 -43.97 -11.06 20.49
C ASN A 74 -43.08 -10.54 21.64
N HIS A 75 -41.85 -10.05 21.41
CA HIS A 75 -41.01 -9.53 22.52
C HIS A 75 -40.66 -8.06 22.34
N GLU A 76 -41.17 -7.24 23.26
CA GLU A 76 -40.68 -5.89 23.54
C GLU A 76 -39.30 -5.98 24.20
N LEU A 77 -38.36 -5.18 23.72
CA LEU A 77 -36.97 -5.14 24.18
C LEU A 77 -36.88 -4.58 25.61
N GLY A 78 -36.85 -5.47 26.60
CA GLY A 78 -36.53 -5.16 27.99
C GLY A 78 -35.04 -5.38 28.28
N SER A 79 -34.45 -4.41 28.98
CA SER A 79 -33.10 -4.39 29.54
C SER A 79 -32.67 -5.71 30.22
N GLY A 80 -31.55 -6.28 29.78
CA GLY A 80 -30.92 -7.43 30.43
C GLY A 80 -29.49 -7.64 29.93
N VAL A 81 -28.53 -7.46 30.83
CA VAL A 81 -27.11 -7.78 30.69
C VAL A 81 -26.95 -9.23 30.24
N PHE A 82 -26.29 -9.47 29.11
CA PHE A 82 -25.89 -10.81 28.69
C PHE A 82 -24.40 -11.01 29.01
N ASP A 83 -24.13 -11.80 30.04
CA ASP A 83 -22.85 -12.48 30.23
C ASP A 83 -22.57 -13.39 29.03
N LEU A 84 -21.45 -13.16 28.33
CA LEU A 84 -21.01 -13.99 27.21
C LEU A 84 -19.93 -15.00 27.64
N PRO A 85 -19.98 -16.26 27.16
CA PRO A 85 -19.11 -17.34 27.61
C PRO A 85 -17.70 -17.26 26.99
N ASN A 86 -16.70 -17.14 27.86
CA ASN A 86 -15.26 -17.27 27.59
C ASN A 86 -14.89 -18.66 27.08
N LYS A 87 -15.03 -18.93 25.77
CA LYS A 87 -14.58 -20.20 25.20
C LYS A 87 -14.01 -20.14 23.77
N PHE A 88 -13.22 -19.11 23.43
CA PHE A 88 -12.26 -19.19 22.29
C PHE A 88 -10.98 -18.33 22.47
N LEU A 89 -10.59 -18.02 23.71
CA LEU A 89 -9.26 -17.47 24.01
C LEU A 89 -8.30 -18.64 24.34
N ASN A 90 -7.81 -19.32 23.31
CA ASN A 90 -6.70 -20.28 23.43
C ASN A 90 -5.60 -19.91 22.44
N GLN A 91 -5.10 -18.69 22.55
CA GLN A 91 -3.68 -18.40 22.38
C GLN A 91 -3.23 -17.64 23.62
N ASP A 92 -2.14 -18.09 24.21
CA ASP A 92 -1.70 -17.78 25.56
C ASP A 92 -1.18 -16.34 25.65
N GLU A 93 -2.09 -15.37 25.85
CA GLU A 93 -1.77 -13.94 26.09
C GLU A 93 -0.90 -13.72 27.33
N SER A 94 -0.72 -14.73 28.19
CA SER A 94 0.15 -14.67 29.37
C SER A 94 1.66 -14.60 29.04
N LYS A 95 2.04 -14.71 27.76
CA LYS A 95 3.43 -14.65 27.29
C LYS A 95 3.88 -13.28 26.79
N PHE A 96 3.10 -12.21 26.94
CA PHE A 96 3.56 -10.86 26.60
C PHE A 96 4.48 -10.33 27.70
N PRO A 97 5.80 -10.17 27.46
CA PRO A 97 6.69 -9.60 28.45
C PRO A 97 6.33 -8.13 28.65
N LEU A 98 6.36 -7.71 29.92
CA LEU A 98 6.32 -6.32 30.33
C LEU A 98 7.15 -5.46 29.38
N ILE A 99 6.49 -4.45 28.83
CA ILE A 99 6.98 -3.34 28.01
C ILE A 99 8.41 -2.97 28.44
N THR A 100 9.41 -3.47 27.71
CA THR A 100 10.80 -3.04 27.88
C THR A 100 10.93 -1.67 27.24
N LYS A 101 11.66 -0.75 27.89
CA LYS A 101 11.91 0.63 27.41
C LYS A 101 12.61 0.73 26.04
N ASP A 102 12.96 -0.39 25.42
CA ASP A 102 13.60 -0.48 24.11
C ASP A 102 12.89 -1.54 23.25
N ASN A 103 11.84 -1.11 22.55
CA ASN A 103 10.93 -1.96 21.78
C ASN A 103 11.10 -1.84 20.26
N ILE A 104 11.64 -0.76 19.72
CA ILE A 104 12.06 -0.69 18.31
C ILE A 104 13.53 -1.12 18.19
N GLY A 105 13.83 -2.03 17.27
CA GLY A 105 15.20 -2.50 17.00
C GLY A 105 15.87 -3.31 18.12
N GLY A 106 15.12 -3.74 19.14
CA GLY A 106 15.60 -4.52 20.29
C GLY A 106 15.64 -6.05 20.08
N ASP A 107 15.55 -6.82 21.18
CA ASP A 107 15.60 -8.30 21.15
C ASP A 107 14.48 -8.94 20.32
N TYR A 108 13.31 -8.29 20.20
CA TYR A 108 12.21 -8.79 19.39
C TYR A 108 12.51 -8.77 17.90
N TYR A 109 13.23 -7.76 17.42
CA TYR A 109 13.72 -7.72 16.05
C TYR A 109 14.59 -8.95 15.75
N LYS A 110 15.52 -9.30 16.65
CA LYS A 110 16.33 -10.53 16.53
C LYS A 110 15.50 -11.82 16.60
N LYS A 111 14.35 -11.77 17.27
CA LYS A 111 13.39 -12.89 17.39
C LYS A 111 12.36 -12.96 16.26
N THR A 112 12.44 -12.11 15.24
CA THR A 112 11.54 -12.21 14.08
C THR A 112 11.69 -13.51 13.28
N GLN A 113 12.61 -14.41 13.64
CA GLN A 113 12.69 -15.80 13.12
C GLN A 113 12.56 -15.87 11.58
N GLY A 114 13.48 -15.20 10.88
CA GLY A 114 13.68 -15.40 9.44
C GLY A 114 13.08 -14.34 8.52
N TYR A 115 12.57 -13.22 9.04
CA TYR A 115 12.22 -12.06 8.22
C TYR A 115 13.42 -11.11 8.05
N PRO A 116 13.58 -10.47 6.87
CA PRO A 116 14.56 -9.40 6.71
C PRO A 116 14.20 -8.19 7.60
N PRO A 117 15.14 -7.26 7.82
CA PRO A 117 14.82 -5.99 8.45
C PRO A 117 13.66 -5.26 7.76
N ILE A 118 12.73 -4.77 8.58
CA ILE A 118 11.61 -3.94 8.17
C ILE A 118 11.65 -2.65 8.99
N ASP A 119 11.68 -1.53 8.29
CA ASP A 119 11.61 -0.19 8.88
C ASP A 119 10.18 0.36 8.84
N ALA A 120 9.93 1.46 9.56
CA ALA A 120 8.77 2.30 9.35
C ALA A 120 9.21 3.58 8.64
N VAL A 121 8.45 3.99 7.62
CA VAL A 121 8.57 5.31 6.99
C VAL A 121 7.29 6.06 7.29
N ILE A 122 7.39 7.14 8.05
CA ILE A 122 6.25 7.98 8.44
C ILE A 122 6.37 9.31 7.71
N MET A 123 5.35 9.70 6.96
CA MET A 123 5.26 11.05 6.40
C MET A 123 4.46 11.94 7.33
N TRP A 124 4.97 13.14 7.59
CA TRP A 124 4.33 14.10 8.49
C TRP A 124 4.67 15.54 8.10
N VAL A 125 3.72 16.44 8.30
CA VAL A 125 3.93 17.88 8.12
C VAL A 125 3.15 18.68 9.17
N ASN A 126 3.84 19.58 9.88
CA ASN A 126 3.16 20.58 10.69
C ASN A 126 2.64 21.69 9.78
N GLY A 127 1.36 21.64 9.46
CA GLY A 127 0.74 22.64 8.61
C GLY A 127 0.45 23.99 9.28
N SER A 128 0.61 24.09 10.61
CA SER A 128 0.57 25.36 11.34
C SER A 128 1.88 26.16 11.29
N ASP A 129 2.96 25.58 10.75
CA ASP A 129 4.26 26.23 10.64
C ASP A 129 4.21 27.45 9.67
N PRO A 130 4.52 28.67 10.15
CA PRO A 130 4.48 29.87 9.32
C PRO A 130 5.40 29.83 8.10
N ILE A 131 6.56 29.17 8.21
CA ILE A 131 7.51 29.04 7.10
C ILE A 131 6.89 28.15 6.02
N PHE A 132 6.35 27.00 6.42
CA PHE A 132 5.65 26.09 5.51
C PHE A 132 4.47 26.77 4.79
N GLN A 133 3.63 27.51 5.54
CA GLN A 133 2.49 28.22 4.98
C GLN A 133 2.93 29.30 3.98
N GLN A 134 4.00 30.04 4.29
CA GLN A 134 4.53 31.07 3.42
C GLN A 134 5.13 30.46 2.13
N GLU A 135 5.93 29.41 2.23
CA GLU A 135 6.48 28.71 1.07
C GLU A 135 5.37 28.13 0.18
N LYS A 136 4.38 27.47 0.79
CA LYS A 136 3.21 26.93 0.10
C LYS A 136 2.47 28.02 -0.66
N GLN A 137 2.20 29.15 0.01
CA GLN A 137 1.50 30.28 -0.60
C GLN A 137 2.30 30.89 -1.76
N ASN A 138 3.62 31.06 -1.59
CA ASN A 138 4.51 31.59 -2.63
C ASN A 138 4.55 30.70 -3.87
N GLU A 139 4.66 29.38 -3.72
CA GLU A 139 4.57 28.46 -4.86
C GLU A 139 3.18 28.49 -5.48
N TYR A 140 2.12 28.54 -4.67
CA TYR A 140 0.74 28.58 -5.15
C TYR A 140 0.46 29.80 -6.04
N PHE A 141 1.03 30.97 -5.71
CA PHE A 141 0.91 32.19 -6.52
C PHE A 141 1.50 32.05 -7.93
N LYS A 142 2.51 31.18 -8.12
CA LYS A 142 3.07 30.91 -9.45
C LYS A 142 2.11 30.15 -10.37
N TYR A 143 1.09 29.52 -9.80
CA TYR A 143 0.03 28.81 -10.52
C TYR A 143 -1.17 29.70 -10.84
N ASP A 144 -1.11 31.01 -10.59
CA ASP A 144 -2.20 31.91 -10.98
C ASP A 144 -2.42 31.90 -12.50
N GLY A 145 -3.67 31.69 -12.91
CA GLY A 145 -4.04 31.55 -14.32
C GLY A 145 -3.66 30.22 -14.99
N CYS A 146 -3.20 29.20 -14.25
CA CYS A 146 -2.87 27.88 -14.80
C CYS A 146 -4.02 27.26 -15.62
N GLU A 147 -5.27 27.58 -15.25
CA GLU A 147 -6.50 27.17 -15.93
C GLU A 147 -6.48 27.50 -17.44
N LYS A 148 -5.85 28.62 -17.82
CA LYS A 148 -5.78 29.09 -19.22
C LYS A 148 -4.85 28.27 -20.10
N ASN A 149 -3.82 27.65 -19.52
CA ASN A 149 -2.82 26.85 -20.21
C ASN A 149 -3.08 25.35 -20.08
N CYS A 150 -4.12 24.96 -19.33
CA CYS A 150 -4.49 23.56 -19.23
C CYS A 150 -5.09 23.08 -20.55
N ARG A 151 -4.53 21.99 -21.10
CA ARG A 151 -4.98 21.36 -22.35
C ARG A 151 -6.38 20.74 -22.25
N TYR A 152 -6.93 20.64 -21.05
CA TYR A 152 -8.25 20.07 -20.77
C TYR A 152 -9.24 21.18 -20.41
N PRO A 153 -10.23 21.48 -21.27
CA PRO A 153 -11.29 22.42 -20.95
C PRO A 153 -12.34 21.76 -20.03
N ILE A 154 -12.92 22.55 -19.13
CA ILE A 154 -14.01 22.28 -18.16
C ILE A 154 -13.53 22.23 -16.69
N GLU A 155 -14.24 22.98 -15.83
CA GLU A 155 -14.00 23.19 -14.39
C GLU A 155 -13.81 21.88 -13.59
N SER A 156 -14.41 20.76 -14.03
CA SER A 156 -14.30 19.46 -13.37
C SER A 156 -12.96 18.75 -13.56
N LYS A 157 -12.10 19.18 -14.50
CA LYS A 157 -10.79 18.55 -14.79
C LYS A 157 -9.60 19.46 -14.54
N LEU A 158 -9.83 20.65 -13.97
CA LEU A 158 -8.75 21.53 -13.53
C LEU A 158 -7.84 20.82 -12.53
N SER A 159 -8.37 19.96 -11.66
CA SER A 159 -7.59 19.17 -10.69
C SER A 159 -6.49 18.31 -11.30
N TRP A 160 -6.57 17.95 -12.59
CA TRP A 160 -5.56 17.15 -13.27
C TRP A 160 -4.29 17.94 -13.60
N CYS A 161 -4.39 19.25 -13.81
CA CYS A 161 -3.31 20.11 -14.31
C CYS A 161 -3.03 21.31 -13.41
N CYS A 162 -3.95 21.60 -12.49
CA CYS A 162 -3.95 22.76 -11.61
C CYS A 162 -4.31 22.34 -10.18
N PRO A 163 -3.64 22.90 -9.16
CA PRO A 163 -4.06 22.70 -7.78
C PRO A 163 -5.44 23.34 -7.53
N THR A 164 -6.27 22.71 -6.69
CA THR A 164 -7.61 23.23 -6.38
C THR A 164 -7.53 24.45 -5.45
N ARG A 165 -8.27 25.51 -5.83
CA ARG A 165 -8.36 26.79 -5.09
C ARG A 165 -9.18 26.73 -3.80
N ASN A 166 -9.61 25.55 -3.35
CA ASN A 166 -10.46 25.46 -2.15
C ASN A 166 -9.65 25.81 -0.90
N LYS A 167 -9.76 27.07 -0.45
CA LYS A 167 -9.06 27.60 0.72
C LYS A 167 -9.42 26.88 2.02
N LYS A 168 -10.63 26.33 2.15
CA LYS A 168 -11.09 25.64 3.37
C LYS A 168 -10.47 24.25 3.51
N GLU A 169 -10.49 23.44 2.45
CA GLU A 169 -9.80 22.13 2.42
C GLU A 169 -8.30 22.27 2.68
N ASN A 170 -7.68 23.33 2.16
CA ASN A 170 -6.24 23.57 2.30
C ASN A 170 -5.76 24.00 3.70
N THR A 171 -6.65 24.45 4.58
CA THR A 171 -6.31 24.80 5.97
C THR A 171 -6.58 23.65 6.93
N ILE A 172 -7.62 22.85 6.66
CA ILE A 172 -8.06 21.75 7.53
C ILE A 172 -7.06 20.58 7.48
N ARG A 173 -6.65 20.15 6.28
CA ARG A 173 -5.70 19.02 6.02
C ARG A 173 -4.32 19.13 6.66
N PHE A 174 -4.04 20.26 7.28
CA PHE A 174 -2.73 20.69 7.76
C PHE A 174 -2.80 21.00 9.26
N THR A 175 -3.92 20.65 9.90
CA THR A 175 -4.15 20.78 11.33
C THR A 175 -3.54 19.55 12.01
N GLU A 176 -2.72 19.78 13.02
CA GLU A 176 -2.08 18.73 13.83
C GLU A 176 -2.84 18.55 15.14
N HIS A 177 -3.15 17.31 15.49
CA HIS A 177 -3.82 16.86 16.70
C HIS A 177 -2.93 15.94 17.58
N ASP A 178 -1.60 15.97 17.39
CA ASP A 178 -0.61 15.05 17.98
C ASP A 178 -0.75 13.59 17.48
N GLU A 179 -1.33 13.38 16.29
CA GLU A 179 -1.51 12.05 15.67
C GLU A 179 -0.17 11.33 15.54
N LEU A 180 0.87 12.03 15.06
CA LEU A 180 2.22 11.47 14.93
C LEU A 180 2.73 10.89 16.27
N LYS A 181 2.44 11.56 17.39
CA LYS A 181 2.86 11.12 18.73
C LYS A 181 2.22 9.77 19.06
N TYR A 182 0.91 9.67 18.86
CA TYR A 182 0.16 8.46 19.18
C TYR A 182 0.40 7.34 18.17
N LEU A 183 0.66 7.65 16.89
CA LEU A 183 1.13 6.69 15.90
C LEU A 183 2.44 6.04 16.36
N ILE A 184 3.44 6.82 16.76
CA ILE A 184 4.73 6.28 17.25
C ILE A 184 4.52 5.42 18.49
N ARG A 185 3.70 5.85 19.46
CA ARG A 185 3.34 5.02 20.62
C ARG A 185 2.66 3.72 20.21
N SER A 186 1.78 3.77 19.21
CA SER A 186 1.07 2.58 18.70
C SER A 186 2.01 1.58 18.03
N ILE A 187 2.98 2.06 17.23
CA ILE A 187 4.06 1.26 16.64
C ILE A 187 4.86 0.58 17.75
N GLU A 188 5.26 1.35 18.75
CA GLU A 188 6.05 0.86 19.87
C GLU A 188 5.32 -0.19 20.70
N GLN A 189 4.01 -0.02 20.88
CA GLN A 189 3.18 -0.93 21.64
C GLN A 189 2.87 -2.22 20.87
N PHE A 190 2.66 -2.15 19.56
CA PHE A 190 2.06 -3.24 18.78
C PHE A 190 2.90 -3.78 17.63
N ALA A 191 4.00 -3.13 17.26
CA ALA A 191 4.95 -3.57 16.25
C ALA A 191 6.42 -3.47 16.73
N PRO A 192 6.80 -4.06 17.88
CA PRO A 192 8.14 -3.95 18.47
C PRO A 192 9.24 -4.72 17.69
N TRP A 193 8.95 -5.16 16.48
CA TRP A 193 9.91 -5.80 15.59
C TRP A 193 10.43 -4.83 14.51
N ILE A 194 9.85 -3.64 14.39
CA ILE A 194 10.35 -2.60 13.49
C ILE A 194 11.78 -2.24 13.89
N ARG A 195 12.67 -2.12 12.90
CA ARG A 195 14.11 -1.87 13.13
C ARG A 195 14.39 -0.38 13.41
N LYS A 196 13.90 0.51 12.55
CA LYS A 196 14.05 1.97 12.64
C LYS A 196 12.78 2.69 12.18
N ILE A 197 12.59 3.92 12.65
CA ILE A 197 11.61 4.86 12.14
C ILE A 197 12.37 5.93 11.32
N PHE A 198 12.00 6.09 10.06
CA PHE A 198 12.37 7.21 9.20
C PHE A 198 11.19 8.18 9.17
N LEU A 199 11.33 9.32 9.83
CA LEU A 199 10.31 10.36 9.88
C LEU A 199 10.62 11.40 8.79
N VAL A 200 9.85 11.35 7.71
CA VAL A 200 9.95 12.24 6.55
C VAL A 200 9.17 13.52 6.84
N THR A 201 9.89 14.65 6.91
CA THR A 201 9.32 15.95 7.26
C THR A 201 9.78 17.05 6.31
N ASN A 202 9.04 18.17 6.25
CA ASN A 202 9.49 19.34 5.51
C ASN A 202 10.44 20.23 6.34
N ASN A 203 11.59 19.68 6.79
CA ASN A 203 12.54 20.33 7.72
C ASN A 203 11.92 20.69 9.09
N GLN A 204 10.89 19.96 9.50
CA GLN A 204 10.16 20.20 10.74
C GLN A 204 10.52 19.16 11.78
N ILE A 205 10.57 19.55 13.05
CA ILE A 205 10.84 18.65 14.16
C ILE A 205 9.77 18.92 15.22
N PRO A 206 8.92 17.93 15.57
CA PRO A 206 7.96 18.09 16.65
C PRO A 206 8.64 18.49 17.95
N ASN A 207 8.03 19.40 18.70
CA ASN A 207 8.63 19.93 19.92
C ASN A 207 8.82 18.87 21.03
N TRP A 208 8.08 17.78 20.98
CA TRP A 208 8.12 16.69 21.94
C TRP A 208 9.10 15.57 21.54
N LEU A 209 9.60 15.57 20.31
CA LEU A 209 10.39 14.46 19.77
C LEU A 209 11.84 14.51 20.30
N ASP A 210 12.30 13.38 20.85
CA ASP A 210 13.67 13.15 21.28
C ASP A 210 14.48 12.53 20.13
N LEU A 211 15.53 13.23 19.71
CA LEU A 211 16.43 12.82 18.62
C LEU A 211 17.73 12.18 19.12
N SER A 212 17.86 11.89 20.41
CA SER A 212 19.04 11.22 20.97
C SER A 212 19.13 9.74 20.60
N ASN A 213 18.04 9.16 20.10
CA ASN A 213 17.95 7.75 19.74
C ASN A 213 18.22 7.53 18.24
N GLU A 214 19.27 6.77 17.91
CA GLU A 214 19.70 6.50 16.53
C GLU A 214 18.71 5.67 15.69
N ARG A 215 17.65 5.13 16.31
CA ARG A 215 16.56 4.43 15.63
C ARG A 215 15.45 5.36 15.14
N MET A 216 15.50 6.64 15.49
CA MET A 216 14.70 7.70 14.89
C MET A 216 15.59 8.50 13.93
N GLU A 217 15.27 8.48 12.65
CA GLU A 217 15.98 9.22 11.62
C GLU A 217 15.05 10.26 11.02
N ILE A 218 15.40 11.55 11.19
CA ILE A 218 14.70 12.63 10.49
C ILE A 218 15.22 12.67 9.06
N VAL A 219 14.31 12.52 8.11
CA VAL A 219 14.60 12.58 6.68
C VAL A 219 13.92 13.80 6.11
N VAL A 220 14.63 14.58 5.30
CA VAL A 220 14.06 15.74 4.62
C VAL A 220 14.10 15.49 3.11
N PRO A 221 13.13 16.01 2.33
CA PRO A 221 13.02 15.73 0.90
C PRO A 221 14.33 15.86 0.11
N SER A 222 15.16 16.86 0.44
CA SER A 222 16.46 17.09 -0.23
C SER A 222 17.45 15.93 -0.12
N ASP A 223 17.26 15.01 0.83
CA ASP A 223 18.19 13.90 1.06
C ASP A 223 17.94 12.69 0.14
N PHE A 224 16.74 12.59 -0.45
CA PHE A 224 16.33 11.40 -1.19
C PHE A 224 15.62 11.66 -2.53
N VAL A 225 15.06 12.85 -2.78
CA VAL A 225 14.38 13.09 -4.06
C VAL A 225 15.36 13.04 -5.22
N LYS A 226 14.95 12.41 -6.32
CA LYS A 226 15.72 12.36 -7.57
C LYS A 226 15.75 13.72 -8.27
N TYR A 227 14.70 14.52 -8.09
CA TYR A 227 14.48 15.80 -8.77
C TYR A 227 14.50 16.97 -7.77
N PRO A 228 15.66 17.37 -7.22
CA PRO A 228 15.74 18.42 -6.19
C PRO A 228 15.22 19.78 -6.68
N GLU A 229 15.24 20.04 -8.00
CA GLU A 229 14.64 21.23 -8.61
C GLU A 229 13.12 21.32 -8.42
N SER A 230 12.48 20.20 -8.12
CA SER A 230 11.04 20.14 -7.82
C SER A 230 10.70 20.52 -6.37
N LEU A 231 11.69 20.81 -5.52
CA LEU A 231 11.46 21.30 -4.16
C LEU A 231 11.29 22.84 -4.10
N PRO A 232 10.54 23.38 -3.12
CA PRO A 232 9.69 22.65 -2.18
C PRO A 232 8.49 22.01 -2.91
N THR A 233 7.97 20.91 -2.36
CA THR A 233 6.73 20.28 -2.82
C THR A 233 5.77 20.13 -1.66
N PHE A 234 4.48 20.28 -1.96
CA PHE A 234 3.33 20.13 -1.07
C PHE A 234 2.44 18.98 -1.53
N SER A 235 3.00 18.07 -2.33
CA SER A 235 2.34 16.92 -2.92
C SER A 235 2.84 15.65 -2.26
N SER A 236 2.00 14.99 -1.46
CA SER A 236 2.39 13.71 -0.85
C SER A 236 2.70 12.65 -1.92
N PRO A 237 1.94 12.50 -3.03
CA PRO A 237 2.30 11.52 -4.08
C PRO A 237 3.69 11.78 -4.70
N ALA A 238 4.11 13.04 -4.78
CA ALA A 238 5.43 13.39 -5.29
C ALA A 238 6.56 12.89 -4.37
N LEU A 239 6.38 12.98 -3.05
CA LEU A 239 7.34 12.46 -2.06
C LEU A 239 7.22 10.93 -1.91
N GLU A 240 5.99 10.42 -1.80
CA GLU A 240 5.66 8.99 -1.68
C GLU A 240 6.33 8.16 -2.78
N SER A 241 6.20 8.59 -4.04
CA SER A 241 6.81 7.92 -5.19
C SER A 241 8.33 7.78 -5.10
N GLN A 242 9.00 8.55 -4.23
CA GLN A 242 10.45 8.62 -4.07
C GLN A 242 10.96 8.04 -2.74
N LEU A 243 10.10 7.61 -1.81
CA LEU A 243 10.50 7.14 -0.46
C LEU A 243 11.51 5.99 -0.47
N HIS A 244 11.42 5.13 -1.48
CA HIS A 244 12.31 3.99 -1.66
C HIS A 244 13.79 4.43 -1.90
N LEU A 245 14.06 5.71 -2.18
CA LEU A 245 15.40 6.29 -2.34
C LEU A 245 16.06 6.75 -1.03
N ILE A 246 15.35 6.68 0.09
CA ILE A 246 15.89 7.07 1.41
C ILE A 246 17.13 6.22 1.73
N LYS A 247 18.24 6.90 2.02
CA LYS A 247 19.50 6.23 2.35
C LYS A 247 19.37 5.49 3.69
N GLY A 248 19.92 4.28 3.76
CA GLY A 248 19.88 3.47 4.98
C GLY A 248 18.55 2.75 5.25
N LEU A 249 17.52 3.00 4.44
CA LEU A 249 16.24 2.28 4.47
C LEU A 249 16.43 0.81 4.06
N SER A 250 15.81 -0.10 4.82
CA SER A 250 15.79 -1.52 4.47
C SER A 250 15.02 -1.78 3.17
N ARG A 251 15.27 -2.94 2.56
CA ARG A 251 14.52 -3.37 1.37
C ARG A 251 13.01 -3.33 1.62
N LEU A 252 12.57 -3.85 2.75
CA LEU A 252 11.16 -3.84 3.15
C LEU A 252 10.92 -2.73 4.16
N PHE A 253 9.82 -2.00 4.03
CA PHE A 253 9.40 -1.03 5.04
C PHE A 253 7.87 -0.91 5.09
N LEU A 254 7.33 -0.61 6.25
CA LEU A 254 5.94 -0.22 6.40
C LEU A 254 5.82 1.28 6.13
N TYR A 255 5.01 1.65 5.14
CA TYR A 255 4.62 3.03 4.89
C TYR A 255 3.49 3.44 5.83
N PHE A 256 3.64 4.60 6.47
CA PHE A 256 2.65 5.24 7.30
C PHE A 256 2.44 6.71 6.89
N ASN A 257 1.17 7.12 6.80
CA ASN A 257 0.81 8.50 7.11
C ASN A 257 0.72 8.67 8.64
N ASP A 258 0.71 9.92 9.09
CA ASP A 258 0.55 10.32 10.48
C ASP A 258 -0.82 10.00 11.08
N ASP A 259 -1.87 9.89 10.26
CA ASP A 259 -3.24 9.53 10.64
C ASP A 259 -3.47 8.01 10.83
N PHE A 260 -2.45 7.17 10.65
CA PHE A 260 -2.53 5.72 10.81
C PHE A 260 -2.26 5.31 12.27
N PHE A 261 -3.06 4.41 12.82
CA PHE A 261 -2.84 3.88 14.17
C PHE A 261 -2.92 2.36 14.20
N ILE A 262 -2.03 1.75 14.99
CA ILE A 262 -2.07 0.31 15.25
C ILE A 262 -2.85 0.07 16.55
N THR A 263 -3.85 -0.79 16.48
CA THR A 263 -4.77 -1.03 17.60
C THR A 263 -4.55 -2.38 18.26
N LYS A 264 -3.90 -3.34 17.60
CA LYS A 264 -3.59 -4.67 18.15
C LYS A 264 -2.20 -5.12 17.68
N PRO A 265 -1.55 -6.08 18.37
CA PRO A 265 -0.25 -6.59 17.95
C PRO A 265 -0.26 -7.06 16.49
N ILE A 266 0.70 -6.59 15.72
CA ILE A 266 0.95 -7.01 14.34
C ILE A 266 2.35 -7.63 14.23
N TRP A 267 2.56 -8.44 13.19
CA TRP A 267 3.78 -9.19 12.92
C TRP A 267 4.15 -9.10 11.43
N PRO A 268 5.43 -9.31 11.05
CA PRO A 268 5.82 -9.36 9.64
C PRO A 268 4.96 -10.33 8.81
N SER A 269 4.55 -11.45 9.43
CA SER A 269 3.67 -12.47 8.85
C SER A 269 2.28 -11.96 8.44
N ASP A 270 1.86 -10.78 8.92
CA ASP A 270 0.60 -10.15 8.51
C ASP A 270 0.69 -9.42 7.17
N PHE A 271 1.92 -9.25 6.66
CA PHE A 271 2.22 -8.53 5.42
C PHE A 271 2.97 -9.39 4.40
N ILE A 272 3.82 -10.31 4.86
CA ILE A 272 4.62 -11.16 3.98
C ILE A 272 4.86 -12.54 4.63
N THR A 273 4.78 -13.61 3.84
CA THR A 273 5.16 -14.95 4.31
C THR A 273 6.68 -15.11 4.31
N ARG A 274 7.19 -16.17 4.94
CA ARG A 274 8.63 -16.49 4.90
C ARG A 274 9.12 -16.88 3.50
N ASP A 275 8.20 -17.25 2.60
CA ASP A 275 8.48 -17.61 1.21
C ASP A 275 8.31 -16.40 0.25
N ASN A 276 8.36 -15.18 0.79
CA ASN A 276 8.18 -13.91 0.07
C ASN A 276 6.84 -13.79 -0.70
N GLU A 277 5.77 -14.35 -0.13
CA GLU A 277 4.41 -14.12 -0.62
C GLU A 277 3.79 -12.90 0.08
N TYR A 278 3.43 -11.88 -0.69
CA TYR A 278 2.85 -10.63 -0.18
C TYR A 278 1.38 -10.84 0.19
N LYS A 279 1.01 -10.40 1.37
CA LYS A 279 -0.38 -10.42 1.83
C LYS A 279 -1.01 -9.06 1.59
N LEU A 280 -1.75 -8.96 0.50
CA LEU A 280 -2.29 -7.70 0.00
C LEU A 280 -3.71 -7.49 0.52
N ARG A 281 -3.94 -6.35 1.18
CA ARG A 281 -5.27 -5.92 1.60
C ARG A 281 -5.87 -5.01 0.54
N THR A 282 -7.15 -5.17 0.28
CA THR A 282 -7.88 -4.40 -0.72
C THR A 282 -9.14 -3.82 -0.10
N ALA A 283 -9.47 -2.58 -0.41
CA ALA A 283 -10.66 -1.93 0.12
C ALA A 283 -11.86 -2.07 -0.81
N TRP A 284 -12.17 -1.02 -1.58
CA TRP A 284 -13.24 -1.03 -2.57
C TRP A 284 -12.68 -1.27 -3.97
N ASN A 285 -13.54 -1.77 -4.85
CA ASN A 285 -13.24 -1.84 -6.28
C ASN A 285 -13.04 -0.40 -6.79
N ILE A 286 -11.98 -0.18 -7.56
CA ILE A 286 -11.86 1.07 -8.32
C ILE A 286 -12.96 0.99 -9.39
N PRO A 287 -13.88 1.98 -9.48
CA PRO A 287 -14.90 1.96 -10.52
C PRO A 287 -14.21 1.81 -11.86
N LEU A 288 -14.61 0.80 -12.65
CA LEU A 288 -14.05 0.59 -13.98
C LEU A 288 -14.03 1.93 -14.70
N SER A 289 -12.86 2.34 -15.17
CA SER A 289 -12.84 3.38 -16.18
C SER A 289 -13.69 2.84 -17.34
N ASP A 290 -14.82 3.49 -17.64
CA ASP A 290 -15.52 3.17 -18.87
C ASP A 290 -14.50 3.46 -19.97
N PHE A 291 -13.90 2.42 -20.54
CA PHE A 291 -12.98 2.53 -21.68
C PHE A 291 -13.60 3.36 -22.82
N LYS A 292 -14.94 3.44 -22.86
CA LYS A 292 -15.73 4.25 -23.80
C LYS A 292 -15.87 5.73 -23.42
N LEU A 293 -15.72 6.13 -22.15
CA LEU A 293 -15.82 7.55 -21.73
C LEU A 293 -14.58 8.38 -22.08
N TYR A 294 -13.49 7.75 -22.55
CA TYR A 294 -12.41 8.47 -23.22
C TYR A 294 -12.81 8.98 -24.62
N HIS A 295 -14.01 8.61 -25.12
CA HIS A 295 -14.78 9.40 -26.07
C HIS A 295 -16.06 9.94 -25.42
N PHE A 296 -15.95 11.14 -24.84
CA PHE A 296 -16.98 12.16 -24.72
C PHE A 296 -18.42 11.73 -24.37
N ASN A 297 -18.84 12.04 -23.13
CA ASN A 297 -20.11 12.76 -22.95
C ASN A 297 -20.03 13.72 -21.74
N PRO A 298 -19.86 15.04 -21.94
CA PRO A 298 -19.65 16.03 -20.86
C PRO A 298 -20.88 16.32 -19.98
N LEU A 299 -22.03 15.67 -20.22
CA LEU A 299 -23.32 16.18 -19.77
C LEU A 299 -23.94 15.51 -18.53
N GLN A 300 -23.20 14.68 -17.77
CA GLN A 300 -23.84 13.93 -16.66
C GLN A 300 -23.22 14.06 -15.26
N LYS A 301 -22.16 14.86 -15.05
CA LYS A 301 -21.81 15.27 -13.68
C LYS A 301 -22.21 16.71 -13.45
N THR A 302 -23.08 16.91 -12.47
CA THR A 302 -23.50 18.22 -11.95
C THR A 302 -22.28 19.10 -11.71
N LEU A 303 -22.27 20.26 -12.35
CA LEU A 303 -21.19 21.27 -12.41
C LEU A 303 -20.78 21.88 -11.04
N ASN A 304 -21.28 21.36 -9.92
CA ASN A 304 -21.18 22.01 -8.61
C ASN A 304 -20.42 21.19 -7.54
N GLU A 305 -19.90 20.00 -7.87
CA GLU A 305 -19.08 19.24 -6.90
C GLU A 305 -17.59 19.51 -7.12
N PRO A 306 -16.82 19.82 -6.06
CA PRO A 306 -15.37 19.94 -6.16
C PRO A 306 -14.78 18.66 -6.75
N ALA A 307 -13.80 18.80 -7.64
CA ALA A 307 -13.11 17.65 -8.20
C ALA A 307 -12.35 16.90 -7.10
N ASP A 308 -12.73 15.64 -6.85
CA ASP A 308 -12.03 14.72 -5.95
C ASP A 308 -10.66 14.35 -6.54
N ILE A 309 -9.60 15.08 -6.16
CA ILE A 309 -8.22 14.86 -6.63
C ILE A 309 -7.77 13.42 -6.35
N TYR A 310 -8.15 12.86 -5.19
CA TYR A 310 -7.77 11.51 -4.80
C TYR A 310 -8.40 10.48 -5.73
N GLY A 311 -9.72 10.56 -5.94
CA GLY A 311 -10.43 9.71 -6.88
C GLY A 311 -9.94 9.83 -8.32
N GLU A 312 -9.53 11.02 -8.75
CA GLU A 312 -8.94 11.22 -10.09
C GLU A 312 -7.54 10.58 -10.21
N SER A 313 -6.68 10.71 -9.19
CA SER A 313 -5.36 10.04 -9.14
C SER A 313 -5.47 8.52 -9.18
N LEU A 314 -6.47 7.95 -8.50
CA LEU A 314 -6.77 6.51 -8.59
C LEU A 314 -7.14 6.08 -10.02
N LYS A 315 -7.98 6.84 -10.72
CA LYS A 315 -8.36 6.55 -12.12
C LYS A 315 -7.19 6.73 -13.09
N TYR A 316 -6.35 7.73 -12.87
CA TYR A 316 -5.14 7.93 -13.64
C TYR A 316 -4.21 6.72 -13.53
N THR A 317 -3.97 6.27 -12.29
CA THR A 317 -3.19 5.05 -12.01
C THR A 317 -3.81 3.83 -12.68
N ASP A 318 -5.12 3.64 -12.52
CA ASP A 318 -5.86 2.53 -13.13
C ASP A 318 -5.68 2.47 -14.66
N THR A 319 -5.73 3.64 -15.32
CA THR A 319 -5.56 3.77 -16.77
C THR A 319 -4.16 3.31 -17.22
N ILE A 320 -3.10 3.65 -16.48
CA ILE A 320 -1.73 3.19 -16.78
C ILE A 320 -1.67 1.67 -16.70
N PHE A 321 -2.27 1.08 -15.68
CA PHE A 321 -2.31 -0.37 -15.52
C PHE A 321 -3.14 -1.06 -16.61
N ASP A 322 -4.27 -0.49 -17.01
CA ASP A 322 -5.09 -1.01 -18.11
C ASP A 322 -4.32 -1.06 -19.43
N LEU A 323 -3.56 0.00 -19.73
CA LEU A 323 -2.72 0.07 -20.92
C LEU A 323 -1.58 -0.95 -20.89
N THR A 324 -1.03 -1.25 -19.70
CA THR A 324 0.15 -2.10 -19.54
C THR A 324 -0.21 -3.59 -19.43
N PHE A 325 -1.21 -3.92 -18.60
CA PHE A 325 -1.56 -5.31 -18.26
C PHE A 325 -2.90 -5.76 -18.85
N GLY A 326 -3.61 -4.88 -19.54
CA GLY A 326 -4.97 -5.11 -20.01
C GLY A 326 -6.01 -4.86 -18.92
N ASN A 327 -7.28 -5.02 -19.30
CA ASN A 327 -8.42 -4.72 -18.43
C ASN A 327 -8.55 -5.78 -17.31
N THR A 328 -7.83 -5.58 -16.22
CA THR A 328 -7.91 -6.39 -15.00
C THR A 328 -8.75 -5.67 -13.95
N PHE A 329 -9.56 -6.43 -13.20
CA PHE A 329 -10.23 -5.89 -12.04
C PHE A 329 -9.19 -5.45 -11.01
N LYS A 330 -9.24 -4.18 -10.60
CA LYS A 330 -8.31 -3.63 -9.60
C LYS A 330 -9.07 -3.06 -8.43
N ASN A 331 -8.43 -3.16 -7.28
CA ASN A 331 -8.93 -2.63 -6.02
C ASN A 331 -8.10 -1.45 -5.58
N ALA A 332 -8.73 -0.52 -4.88
CA ALA A 332 -7.99 0.51 -4.16
C ALA A 332 -7.26 -0.14 -2.98
N ALA A 333 -6.06 0.35 -2.69
CA ALA A 333 -5.42 0.07 -1.42
C ALA A 333 -6.29 0.67 -0.29
N PRO A 334 -6.50 -0.05 0.83
CA PRO A 334 -7.08 0.54 2.02
C PRO A 334 -6.16 1.63 2.57
N HIS A 335 -6.77 2.64 3.20
CA HIS A 335 -6.07 3.75 3.84
C HIS A 335 -5.48 3.30 5.20
N VAL A 336 -4.47 2.44 5.13
CA VAL A 336 -3.81 1.76 6.25
C VAL A 336 -2.33 1.57 5.95
N PRO A 337 -1.49 1.23 6.96
CA PRO A 337 -0.09 0.93 6.72
C PRO A 337 0.10 -0.21 5.72
N MET A 338 1.03 -0.03 4.78
CA MET A 338 1.31 -1.05 3.76
C MET A 338 2.80 -1.39 3.72
N LEU A 339 3.10 -2.68 3.60
CA LEU A 339 4.47 -3.15 3.37
C LEU A 339 4.86 -2.83 1.92
N ILE A 340 5.91 -2.03 1.77
CA ILE A 340 6.53 -1.68 0.50
C ILE A 340 7.85 -2.45 0.38
N ASP A 341 8.11 -2.94 -0.83
CA ASP A 341 9.41 -3.46 -1.23
C ASP A 341 10.13 -2.46 -2.15
N ARG A 342 11.30 -2.01 -1.73
CA ARG A 342 12.16 -1.05 -2.44
C ARG A 342 12.50 -1.54 -3.84
N GLU A 343 12.83 -2.82 -4.00
CA GLU A 343 13.21 -3.39 -5.30
C GLU A 343 12.03 -3.40 -6.27
N ILE A 344 10.81 -3.58 -5.77
CA ILE A 344 9.59 -3.49 -6.58
C ILE A 344 9.33 -2.04 -7.01
N MET A 345 9.53 -1.07 -6.11
CA MET A 345 9.42 0.36 -6.47
C MET A 345 10.46 0.77 -7.52
N GLU A 346 11.69 0.27 -7.43
CA GLU A 346 12.72 0.48 -8.46
C GLU A 346 12.31 -0.10 -9.82
N ARG A 347 11.60 -1.25 -9.84
CA ARG A 347 11.05 -1.84 -11.07
C ARG A 347 9.89 -1.01 -11.63
N ILE A 348 8.97 -0.55 -10.78
CA ILE A 348 7.88 0.37 -11.15
C ILE A 348 8.45 1.63 -11.83
N TRP A 349 9.54 2.19 -11.30
CA TRP A 349 10.21 3.35 -11.90
C TRP A 349 10.82 3.09 -13.27
N LYS A 350 11.29 1.86 -13.53
CA LYS A 350 11.80 1.46 -14.85
C LYS A 350 10.68 1.22 -15.85
N GLU A 351 9.53 0.74 -15.37
CA GLU A 351 8.34 0.47 -16.20
C GLU A 351 7.68 1.77 -16.68
N TRP A 352 7.47 2.73 -15.77
CA TRP A 352 6.75 3.97 -16.06
C TRP A 352 7.57 5.23 -15.73
N PRO A 353 8.73 5.43 -16.38
CA PRO A 353 9.64 6.53 -16.03
C PRO A 353 9.01 7.91 -16.23
N ASN A 354 8.14 8.08 -17.23
CA ASN A 354 7.52 9.38 -17.55
C ASN A 354 6.43 9.75 -16.53
N GLU A 355 5.58 8.79 -16.19
CA GLU A 355 4.45 8.93 -15.27
C GLU A 355 4.96 9.16 -13.84
N ILE A 356 6.02 8.44 -13.47
CA ILE A 356 6.74 8.62 -12.22
C ILE A 356 7.43 9.99 -12.18
N GLU A 357 8.13 10.40 -13.24
CA GLU A 357 8.78 11.72 -13.28
C GLU A 357 7.76 12.87 -13.16
N GLN A 358 6.62 12.75 -13.85
CA GLN A 358 5.51 13.69 -13.71
C GLN A 358 4.99 13.74 -12.27
N THR A 359 4.79 12.57 -11.65
CA THR A 359 4.32 12.46 -10.28
C THR A 359 5.32 13.08 -9.30
N ALA A 360 6.59 12.70 -9.40
CA ALA A 360 7.70 13.09 -8.54
C ALA A 360 8.03 14.59 -8.61
N ARG A 361 7.80 15.24 -9.76
CA ARG A 361 8.07 16.67 -9.96
C ARG A 361 6.92 17.59 -9.58
N SER A 362 5.78 17.05 -9.18
CA SER A 362 4.61 17.85 -8.88
C SER A 362 4.77 18.66 -7.60
N LYS A 363 4.51 19.97 -7.66
CA LYS A 363 4.54 20.89 -6.52
C LYS A 363 3.32 20.75 -5.61
N PHE A 364 2.18 20.35 -6.16
CA PHE A 364 0.90 20.21 -5.46
C PHE A 364 0.23 18.89 -5.85
N ARG A 365 -0.76 18.45 -5.07
CA ARG A 365 -1.55 17.26 -5.42
C ARG A 365 -2.38 17.53 -6.70
N LEU A 366 -2.29 16.62 -7.67
CA LEU A 366 -2.98 16.66 -8.95
C LEU A 366 -3.61 15.29 -9.24
N GLY A 367 -4.73 15.29 -9.95
CA GLY A 367 -5.42 14.06 -10.37
C GLY A 367 -4.65 13.23 -11.41
N SER A 368 -3.60 13.80 -12.02
CA SER A 368 -2.72 13.13 -12.99
C SER A 368 -1.47 12.52 -12.37
N GLN A 369 -1.45 12.31 -11.05
CA GLN A 369 -0.35 11.67 -10.35
C GLN A 369 -0.66 10.20 -10.09
N MET A 370 0.37 9.35 -10.15
CA MET A 370 0.26 7.95 -9.75
C MET A 370 0.02 7.86 -8.23
N HIS A 371 -1.01 7.13 -7.84
CA HIS A 371 -1.34 6.88 -6.44
C HIS A 371 -0.40 5.81 -5.86
N TYR A 372 0.37 6.13 -4.83
CA TYR A 372 1.50 5.32 -4.39
C TYR A 372 1.12 3.90 -3.97
N GLN A 373 0.23 3.76 -2.97
CA GLN A 373 -0.13 2.45 -2.43
C GLN A 373 -0.87 1.59 -3.47
N THR A 374 -1.76 2.21 -4.26
CA THR A 374 -2.49 1.52 -5.33
C THR A 374 -1.55 1.06 -6.45
N THR A 375 -0.54 1.86 -6.78
CA THR A 375 0.48 1.48 -7.77
C THR A 375 1.23 0.25 -7.31
N PHE A 376 1.75 0.24 -6.08
CA PHE A 376 2.46 -0.94 -5.55
C PHE A 376 1.55 -2.17 -5.51
N LEU A 377 0.36 -2.06 -4.93
CA LEU A 377 -0.59 -3.15 -4.79
C LEU A 377 -0.94 -3.77 -6.16
N ASN A 378 -1.30 -2.94 -7.13
CA ASN A 378 -1.67 -3.42 -8.45
C ASN A 378 -0.45 -3.99 -9.20
N TYR A 379 0.75 -3.45 -9.00
CA TYR A 379 1.95 -3.97 -9.64
C TYR A 379 2.29 -5.37 -9.14
N VAL A 380 2.22 -5.60 -7.83
CA VAL A 380 2.40 -6.95 -7.25
C VAL A 380 1.36 -7.92 -7.82
N GLN A 381 0.10 -7.50 -7.92
CA GLN A 381 -0.99 -8.37 -8.40
C GLN A 381 -0.94 -8.69 -9.90
N ASN A 382 -0.47 -7.75 -10.72
CA ASN A 382 -0.61 -7.82 -12.17
C ASN A 382 0.73 -7.96 -12.91
N SER A 383 1.86 -8.02 -12.21
CA SER A 383 3.14 -8.30 -12.86
C SER A 383 3.26 -9.78 -13.21
N TRP A 384 3.24 -10.06 -14.50
CA TRP A 384 3.45 -11.40 -15.05
C TRP A 384 4.69 -11.39 -15.94
N ILE A 385 5.51 -12.43 -15.82
CA ILE A 385 6.59 -12.69 -16.77
C ILE A 385 6.13 -13.76 -17.74
N ASP A 386 6.27 -13.47 -19.03
CA ASP A 386 6.17 -14.48 -20.07
C ASP A 386 7.32 -15.47 -19.88
N LEU A 387 6.95 -16.72 -19.65
CA LEU A 387 7.89 -17.82 -19.52
C LEU A 387 8.37 -18.24 -20.92
N ASN A 388 9.18 -17.40 -21.55
CA ASN A 388 10.06 -17.84 -22.63
C ASN A 388 11.25 -18.62 -22.02
N PHE A 389 12.04 -19.26 -22.88
CA PHE A 389 13.12 -20.14 -22.44
C PHE A 389 14.07 -19.41 -21.48
N CYS A 390 14.59 -18.25 -21.88
CA CYS A 390 15.53 -17.52 -21.03
C CYS A 390 14.93 -17.02 -19.72
N ASN A 391 13.73 -16.43 -19.75
CA ASN A 391 13.07 -15.97 -18.54
C ASN A 391 12.83 -17.12 -17.56
N PHE A 392 12.51 -18.32 -18.06
CA PHE A 392 12.40 -19.50 -17.21
C PHE A 392 13.74 -19.83 -16.53
N PHE A 393 14.84 -19.90 -17.28
CA PHE A 393 16.12 -20.26 -16.66
C PHE A 393 16.65 -19.18 -15.71
N TYR A 394 16.53 -17.90 -16.07
CA TYR A 394 16.89 -16.80 -15.18
C TYR A 394 16.07 -16.85 -13.88
N LEU A 395 14.75 -16.99 -13.96
CA LEU A 395 13.90 -16.96 -12.75
C LEU A 395 14.12 -18.14 -11.80
N TYR A 396 14.42 -19.33 -12.31
CA TYR A 396 14.48 -20.55 -11.49
C TYR A 396 15.91 -20.94 -11.06
N PHE A 397 16.90 -20.51 -11.83
CA PHE A 397 18.27 -21.03 -11.70
C PHE A 397 19.34 -19.95 -11.60
N ASP A 398 19.13 -18.73 -12.11
CA ASP A 398 20.05 -17.59 -11.89
C ASP A 398 19.76 -16.97 -10.51
N LYS A 399 20.60 -17.33 -9.52
CA LYS A 399 20.39 -16.97 -8.12
C LYS A 399 20.93 -15.58 -7.81
N ASN A 400 21.93 -15.11 -8.56
CA ASN A 400 22.59 -13.83 -8.36
C ASN A 400 22.10 -12.73 -9.31
N ASP A 401 21.16 -13.03 -10.22
CA ASP A 401 20.53 -12.12 -11.18
C ASP A 401 21.56 -11.42 -12.08
N ASP A 402 22.66 -12.11 -12.39
CA ASP A 402 23.74 -11.60 -13.24
C ASP A 402 23.55 -11.97 -14.72
N LYS A 403 22.49 -12.71 -15.04
CA LYS A 403 22.13 -13.23 -16.36
C LYS A 403 23.13 -14.22 -16.94
N HIS A 404 23.97 -14.78 -16.09
CA HIS A 404 24.87 -15.88 -16.42
C HIS A 404 24.59 -17.05 -15.48
N PHE A 405 25.11 -18.22 -15.85
CA PHE A 405 24.95 -19.46 -15.10
C PHE A 405 26.32 -19.99 -14.74
N ASN A 406 26.63 -19.99 -13.46
CA ASN A 406 27.87 -20.53 -12.93
C ASN A 406 27.76 -22.04 -12.64
N TYR A 407 28.86 -22.65 -12.18
CA TYR A 407 28.93 -24.08 -11.87
C TYR A 407 27.78 -24.57 -10.96
N GLU A 408 27.47 -23.84 -9.89
CA GLU A 408 26.44 -24.25 -8.92
C GLU A 408 25.04 -24.23 -9.53
N GLU A 409 24.78 -23.26 -10.41
CA GLU A 409 23.49 -23.08 -11.07
C GLU A 409 23.29 -24.11 -12.17
N ILE A 410 24.32 -24.39 -12.98
CA ILE A 410 24.31 -25.49 -13.95
C ILE A 410 24.14 -26.84 -13.27
N LYS A 411 24.77 -27.04 -12.10
CA LYS A 411 24.56 -28.25 -11.30
C LYS A 411 23.11 -28.36 -10.85
N LYS A 412 22.53 -27.30 -10.32
CA LYS A 412 21.11 -27.27 -9.94
C LYS A 412 20.16 -27.55 -11.12
N ILE A 413 20.45 -27.00 -12.30
CA ILE A 413 19.70 -27.32 -13.53
C ILE A 413 19.79 -28.83 -13.83
N SER A 414 21.00 -29.39 -13.77
CA SER A 414 21.26 -30.81 -14.02
C SER A 414 20.52 -31.71 -13.03
N ASP A 415 20.49 -31.35 -11.75
CA ASP A 415 19.76 -32.07 -10.70
C ASP A 415 18.25 -32.13 -10.99
N GLU A 416 17.64 -31.01 -11.40
CA GLU A 416 16.21 -30.94 -11.73
C GLU A 416 15.87 -31.73 -13.00
N ILE A 417 16.75 -31.69 -14.00
CA ILE A 417 16.63 -32.52 -15.21
C ILE A 417 16.69 -33.99 -14.82
N SER A 418 17.69 -34.40 -14.03
CA SER A 418 17.85 -35.78 -13.59
C SER A 418 16.63 -36.32 -12.84
N LYS A 419 16.00 -35.51 -11.99
CA LYS A 419 14.74 -35.88 -11.31
C LYS A 419 13.59 -36.11 -12.28
N LEU A 420 13.47 -35.30 -13.33
CA LEU A 420 12.39 -35.41 -14.30
C LEU A 420 12.56 -36.64 -15.22
N PHE A 421 13.80 -36.99 -15.54
CA PHE A 421 14.15 -38.06 -16.47
C PHE A 421 14.55 -39.37 -15.81
N ASP A 422 14.57 -39.44 -14.47
CA ASP A 422 15.03 -40.60 -13.69
C ASP A 422 16.42 -41.08 -14.11
N THR A 423 17.36 -40.14 -14.18
CA THR A 423 18.75 -40.39 -14.63
C THR A 423 19.75 -40.04 -13.52
N ASP A 424 20.94 -40.64 -13.60
CA ASP A 424 22.03 -40.33 -12.67
C ASP A 424 22.48 -38.87 -12.81
N THR A 425 22.49 -38.18 -11.67
CA THR A 425 22.75 -36.74 -11.57
C THR A 425 24.15 -36.34 -12.01
N ASP A 426 25.16 -37.09 -11.58
CA ASP A 426 26.55 -36.75 -11.90
C ASP A 426 26.82 -36.95 -13.40
N ASN A 427 26.28 -38.01 -14.01
CA ASN A 427 26.38 -38.23 -15.45
C ASN A 427 25.64 -37.18 -16.27
N MET A 428 24.47 -36.72 -15.81
CA MET A 428 23.72 -35.64 -16.48
C MET A 428 24.50 -34.33 -16.43
N PHE A 429 25.04 -33.97 -15.27
CA PHE A 429 25.86 -32.78 -15.10
C PHE A 429 27.09 -32.79 -16.02
N LEU A 430 27.81 -33.92 -16.09
CA LEU A 430 28.97 -34.07 -16.98
C LEU A 430 28.58 -33.90 -18.46
N THR A 431 27.45 -34.48 -18.86
CA THR A 431 26.94 -34.40 -20.24
C THR A 431 26.58 -32.96 -20.62
N ILE A 432 25.82 -32.27 -19.75
CA ILE A 432 25.42 -30.87 -19.97
C ILE A 432 26.68 -29.98 -19.99
N SER A 433 27.61 -30.17 -19.06
CA SER A 433 28.85 -29.40 -18.98
C SER A 433 29.71 -29.55 -20.24
N ASP A 434 29.81 -30.76 -20.80
CA ASP A 434 30.56 -31.00 -22.04
C ASP A 434 29.89 -30.33 -23.25
N GLN A 435 28.56 -30.36 -23.33
CA GLN A 435 27.80 -29.67 -24.39
C GLN A 435 27.93 -28.15 -24.28
N ILE A 436 27.85 -27.56 -23.09
CA ILE A 436 28.07 -26.13 -22.86
C ILE A 436 29.47 -25.73 -23.32
N LYS A 437 30.51 -26.48 -22.92
CA LYS A 437 31.89 -26.20 -23.33
C LYS A 437 32.07 -26.22 -24.84
N LYS A 438 31.42 -27.17 -25.53
CA LYS A 438 31.44 -27.25 -26.99
C LYS A 438 30.78 -26.04 -27.64
N GLU A 439 29.64 -25.58 -27.13
CA GLU A 439 28.96 -24.40 -27.68
C GLU A 439 29.72 -23.10 -27.39
N LEU A 440 30.34 -22.96 -26.22
CA LEU A 440 31.23 -21.84 -25.92
C LEU A 440 32.44 -21.79 -26.85
N GLN A 441 33.04 -22.95 -27.15
CA GLN A 441 34.14 -23.05 -28.11
C GLN A 441 33.71 -22.66 -29.53
N LYS A 442 32.49 -23.04 -29.96
CA LYS A 442 31.95 -22.62 -31.25
C LYS A 442 31.76 -21.10 -31.32
N LYS A 443 31.13 -20.51 -30.31
CA LYS A 443 30.92 -19.04 -30.22
C LYS A 443 32.26 -18.30 -30.27
N PHE A 444 33.26 -18.78 -29.54
CA PHE A 444 34.61 -18.23 -29.57
C PHE A 444 35.27 -18.30 -30.95
N ASN A 445 35.14 -19.42 -31.66
CA ASN A 445 35.70 -19.57 -33.01
C ASN A 445 34.97 -18.69 -34.05
N GLU A 446 33.65 -18.56 -33.94
CA GLU A 446 32.84 -17.69 -34.81
C GLU A 446 33.20 -16.20 -34.63
N ASP A 447 33.39 -15.75 -33.38
CA ASP A 447 33.83 -14.38 -33.08
C ASP A 447 35.25 -14.11 -33.60
N HIS A 448 36.13 -15.12 -33.58
CA HIS A 448 37.47 -15.02 -34.14
C HIS A 448 37.50 -14.98 -35.68
N ASP A 449 36.68 -15.79 -36.36
CA ASP A 449 36.52 -15.76 -37.82
C ASP A 449 35.93 -14.42 -38.32
N ILE A 450 35.13 -13.73 -37.50
CA ILE A 450 34.63 -12.38 -37.79
C ILE A 450 35.76 -11.34 -37.59
N SER A 451 36.61 -11.51 -36.58
CA SER A 451 37.75 -10.60 -36.33
C SER A 451 38.86 -10.72 -37.39
N ASP A 452 39.09 -11.92 -37.92
CA ASP A 452 40.06 -12.15 -38.99
C ASP A 452 39.56 -11.65 -40.36
N ASN A 453 38.24 -11.61 -40.58
CA ASN A 453 37.65 -10.98 -41.77
C ASN A 453 37.60 -9.44 -41.69
N TYR A 454 37.63 -8.85 -40.49
CA TYR A 454 37.74 -7.39 -40.32
C TYR A 454 39.20 -6.89 -40.33
N SER A 455 40.19 -7.77 -40.25
CA SER A 455 41.62 -7.40 -40.26
C SER A 455 42.18 -7.05 -41.66
N ASN A 456 41.34 -7.02 -42.71
CA ASN A 456 41.73 -6.56 -44.04
C ASN A 456 41.16 -5.18 -44.45
N ASN A 457 40.50 -4.46 -43.55
CA ASN A 457 40.16 -3.05 -43.78
C ASN A 457 40.10 -2.30 -42.45
N ILE A 458 41.14 -1.51 -42.18
CA ILE A 458 41.20 -0.26 -41.40
C ILE A 458 42.63 -0.14 -40.86
N GLN A 459 43.47 0.56 -41.63
CA GLN A 459 44.56 1.33 -41.05
C GLN A 459 43.94 2.56 -40.35
N GLU A 460 44.46 2.82 -39.15
CA GLU A 460 44.41 4.08 -38.38
C GLU A 460 43.20 4.37 -37.48
N ASN A 461 43.57 4.65 -36.21
CA ASN A 461 42.85 5.29 -35.10
C ASN A 461 41.76 4.44 -34.42
N SER A 462 41.84 4.10 -33.13
CA SER A 462 42.27 4.91 -31.99
C SER A 462 42.46 4.03 -30.73
N ARG A 463 43.30 4.54 -29.82
CA ARG A 463 43.64 3.98 -28.51
C ARG A 463 42.42 3.79 -27.60
N CYS A 464 42.25 2.61 -27.03
CA CYS A 464 41.67 2.38 -25.70
C CYS A 464 42.31 1.13 -25.05
N ASP A 465 43.14 1.39 -24.04
CA ASP A 465 43.46 0.60 -22.84
C ASP A 465 43.53 -0.94 -22.92
N ASN A 466 44.70 -1.41 -23.37
CA ASN A 466 45.23 -2.72 -23.04
C ASN A 466 45.70 -2.77 -21.58
N ASN A 467 44.88 -3.33 -20.69
CA ASN A 467 45.31 -3.70 -19.33
C ASN A 467 44.62 -4.99 -18.82
N TYR A 468 44.54 -6.01 -19.68
CA TYR A 468 44.21 -7.39 -19.26
C TYR A 468 45.04 -8.41 -20.05
N ILE A 469 46.37 -8.34 -19.96
CA ILE A 469 47.23 -9.47 -20.31
C ILE A 469 48.25 -9.69 -19.19
N GLY A 470 47.77 -10.36 -18.14
CA GLY A 470 48.61 -10.97 -17.11
C GLY A 470 49.01 -12.38 -17.54
N LYS A 471 50.30 -12.54 -17.81
CA LYS A 471 51.04 -13.79 -18.04
C LYS A 471 50.49 -15.00 -17.28
N HIS A 472 50.04 -16.03 -18.00
CA HIS A 472 50.35 -17.43 -17.69
C HIS A 472 50.23 -18.25 -18.98
N GLY A 473 51.38 -18.72 -19.48
CA GLY A 473 51.43 -19.77 -20.47
C GLY A 473 51.15 -21.12 -19.79
N SER A 474 50.05 -21.75 -20.16
CA SER A 474 49.85 -23.19 -20.17
C SER A 474 48.58 -23.50 -20.96
N GLU A 475 48.73 -24.17 -22.10
CA GLU A 475 47.64 -24.88 -22.76
C GLU A 475 46.93 -25.78 -21.72
N ASN A 476 45.59 -25.72 -21.68
CA ASN A 476 44.66 -26.35 -20.70
C ASN A 476 44.24 -25.55 -19.46
N SER A 477 43.94 -24.25 -19.57
CA SER A 477 43.08 -23.58 -18.57
C SER A 477 41.61 -23.79 -18.92
N ILE A 478 40.94 -24.56 -18.06
CA ILE A 478 39.49 -24.73 -17.92
C ILE A 478 38.72 -23.48 -18.43
N LEU A 479 37.95 -23.64 -19.51
CA LEU A 479 36.79 -22.76 -19.73
C LEU A 479 35.90 -22.95 -18.50
N ASP A 480 35.92 -21.93 -17.65
CA ASP A 480 35.02 -21.83 -16.51
C ASP A 480 33.60 -22.01 -17.05
N LEU A 481 32.75 -22.78 -16.37
CA LEU A 481 31.41 -23.16 -16.87
C LEU A 481 30.41 -22.00 -16.93
N ASN A 482 30.91 -20.77 -16.81
CA ASN A 482 30.13 -19.55 -16.85
C ASN A 482 29.57 -19.33 -18.26
N THR A 483 28.23 -19.32 -18.36
CA THR A 483 27.53 -19.27 -19.65
C THR A 483 26.29 -18.41 -19.58
N ASP A 484 25.78 -17.96 -20.72
CA ASP A 484 24.50 -17.24 -20.83
C ASP A 484 23.36 -18.18 -21.24
N CYS A 485 22.13 -17.63 -21.29
CA CYS A 485 20.97 -18.38 -21.76
C CYS A 485 21.07 -18.82 -23.23
N GLU A 486 21.70 -18.03 -24.10
CA GLU A 486 21.77 -18.34 -25.54
C GLU A 486 22.48 -19.67 -25.78
N ILE A 487 23.48 -19.98 -24.96
CA ILE A 487 24.16 -21.28 -24.97
C ILE A 487 23.24 -22.37 -24.41
N LEU A 488 22.53 -22.11 -23.30
CA LEU A 488 21.59 -23.09 -22.73
C LEU A 488 20.49 -23.49 -23.72
N GLU A 489 20.00 -22.56 -24.56
CA GLU A 489 19.01 -22.83 -25.62
C GLU A 489 19.49 -23.85 -26.67
N LYS A 490 20.80 -24.06 -26.78
CA LYS A 490 21.38 -25.03 -27.72
C LYS A 490 21.54 -26.43 -27.12
N ILE A 491 21.31 -26.59 -25.81
CA ILE A 491 21.51 -27.85 -25.09
C ILE A 491 20.21 -28.68 -25.11
N PRO A 492 20.17 -29.84 -25.81
CA PRO A 492 18.91 -30.56 -26.06
C PRO A 492 18.17 -30.99 -24.80
N SER A 493 18.88 -31.48 -23.77
CA SER A 493 18.28 -31.93 -22.51
C SER A 493 17.65 -30.78 -21.72
N ILE A 494 18.25 -29.59 -21.78
CA ILE A 494 17.73 -28.37 -21.16
C ILE A 494 16.48 -27.87 -21.90
N VAL A 495 16.49 -27.89 -23.23
CA VAL A 495 15.32 -27.57 -24.07
C VAL A 495 14.17 -28.55 -23.86
N GLU A 496 14.45 -29.85 -23.78
CA GLU A 496 13.41 -30.83 -23.50
C GLU A 496 12.80 -30.65 -22.10
N TYR A 497 13.63 -30.37 -21.10
CA TYR A 497 13.19 -30.04 -19.74
C TYR A 497 12.26 -28.82 -19.74
N TYR A 498 12.69 -27.71 -20.34
CA TYR A 498 11.86 -26.51 -20.46
C TYR A 498 10.52 -26.81 -21.13
N ASN A 499 10.52 -27.50 -22.28
CA ASN A 499 9.29 -27.82 -23.01
C ASN A 499 8.33 -28.70 -22.19
N LYS A 500 8.83 -29.64 -21.38
CA LYS A 500 7.99 -30.46 -20.48
C LYS A 500 7.40 -29.64 -19.34
N ILE A 501 8.16 -28.72 -18.76
CA ILE A 501 7.69 -27.88 -17.64
C ILE A 501 6.68 -26.82 -18.13
N ILE A 502 6.93 -26.18 -19.27
CA ILE A 502 6.05 -25.13 -19.81
C ILE A 502 4.75 -25.70 -20.38
N ASN A 503 4.79 -26.85 -21.08
CA ASN A 503 3.55 -27.44 -21.62
C ASN A 503 2.56 -27.86 -20.52
N ASN A 504 3.03 -28.05 -19.28
CA ASN A 504 2.21 -28.36 -18.12
C ASN A 504 1.76 -27.12 -17.31
N ASN A 505 2.27 -25.93 -17.62
CA ASN A 505 2.03 -24.69 -16.87
C ASN A 505 1.45 -23.57 -17.73
N ASN A 506 0.84 -22.56 -17.10
CA ASN A 506 0.49 -21.32 -17.80
C ASN A 506 1.75 -20.68 -18.40
N LYS A 507 1.69 -20.18 -19.64
CA LYS A 507 2.80 -19.47 -20.33
C LYS A 507 3.24 -18.16 -19.64
N LYS A 508 2.56 -17.79 -18.56
CA LYS A 508 2.83 -16.61 -17.74
C LYS A 508 2.99 -17.04 -16.30
N LEU A 509 4.06 -16.62 -15.65
CA LEU A 509 4.20 -16.72 -14.20
C LEU A 509 3.94 -15.37 -13.57
N LYS A 510 3.35 -15.41 -12.38
CA LYS A 510 3.28 -14.24 -11.53
C LYS A 510 4.69 -13.91 -11.05
N LEU A 511 5.12 -12.67 -11.26
CA LEU A 511 6.45 -12.23 -10.85
C LEU A 511 6.59 -12.20 -9.32
N TYR A 512 5.49 -11.87 -8.64
CA TYR A 512 5.41 -11.84 -7.19
C TYR A 512 4.34 -12.82 -6.73
N LYS A 513 4.63 -13.58 -5.68
CA LYS A 513 3.61 -14.37 -5.02
C LYS A 513 2.79 -13.43 -4.16
N ASP A 514 1.48 -13.54 -4.21
CA ASP A 514 0.60 -12.78 -3.34
C ASP A 514 -0.70 -13.52 -3.05
N VAL A 515 -1.27 -13.14 -1.90
CA VAL A 515 -2.60 -13.56 -1.47
C VAL A 515 -3.40 -12.31 -1.11
N LEU A 516 -4.61 -12.25 -1.65
CA LEU A 516 -5.59 -11.23 -1.29
C LEU A 516 -6.19 -11.55 0.08
N ILE A 517 -6.09 -10.61 1.01
CA ILE A 517 -6.79 -10.69 2.29
C ILE A 517 -8.04 -9.81 2.25
N GLN A 518 -9.22 -10.42 2.35
CA GLN A 518 -10.49 -9.73 2.60
C GLN A 518 -10.70 -9.61 4.11
N THR A 519 -10.11 -8.55 4.65
CA THR A 519 -10.02 -8.10 6.06
C THR A 519 -11.25 -7.50 6.74
N ASP A 520 -11.67 -7.95 7.93
CA ASP A 520 -12.29 -7.05 8.93
C ASP A 520 -11.21 -6.44 9.88
N ASP A 521 -9.93 -6.50 9.49
CA ASP A 521 -8.78 -6.14 10.34
C ASP A 521 -8.37 -4.67 10.25
N TYR A 522 -9.09 -3.88 9.47
CA TYR A 522 -8.94 -2.44 9.41
C TYR A 522 -10.30 -1.76 9.44
N TYR A 523 -10.31 -0.57 10.00
CA TYR A 523 -11.49 0.29 10.03
C TYR A 523 -11.05 1.69 9.67
N PHE A 524 -11.61 2.21 8.59
CA PHE A 524 -11.37 3.57 8.14
C PHE A 524 -12.53 4.44 8.64
N PHE A 525 -12.20 5.48 9.40
CA PHE A 525 -13.19 6.38 9.98
C PHE A 525 -12.98 7.80 9.44
N THR A 526 -14.01 8.38 8.81
CA THR A 526 -14.03 9.82 8.52
C THR A 526 -14.52 10.57 9.76
N ALA A 527 -13.59 10.92 10.64
CA ALA A 527 -13.95 11.64 11.84
C ALA A 527 -14.11 13.11 11.47
N SER A 528 -15.31 13.65 11.68
CA SER A 528 -15.64 15.06 11.41
C SER A 528 -16.27 15.71 12.63
N GLU A 529 -16.56 14.91 13.67
CA GLU A 529 -17.29 15.27 14.88
C GLU A 529 -16.70 14.50 16.08
N ILE A 530 -17.04 14.90 17.30
CA ILE A 530 -16.51 14.27 18.52
C ILE A 530 -17.10 12.88 18.74
N GLU A 531 -18.40 12.69 18.42
CA GLU A 531 -19.06 11.38 18.51
C GLU A 531 -18.33 10.33 17.67
N HIS A 532 -17.84 10.75 16.50
CA HIS A 532 -17.13 9.91 15.55
C HIS A 532 -15.81 9.33 16.10
N ILE A 533 -15.00 10.11 16.82
CA ILE A 533 -13.80 9.56 17.48
C ILE A 533 -14.19 8.58 18.57
N THR A 534 -15.19 8.94 19.39
CA THR A 534 -15.62 8.09 20.51
C THR A 534 -16.07 6.73 19.98
N MET A 535 -16.90 6.73 18.95
CA MET A 535 -17.32 5.52 18.24
C MET A 535 -16.12 4.74 17.68
N ALA A 536 -15.14 5.43 17.08
CA ALA A 536 -13.96 4.78 16.53
C ALA A 536 -13.17 4.02 17.60
N PHE A 537 -12.97 4.60 18.79
CA PHE A 537 -12.28 3.95 19.91
C PHE A 537 -13.13 2.84 20.56
N GLU A 538 -14.45 3.00 20.64
CA GLU A 538 -15.35 1.93 21.10
C GLU A 538 -15.27 0.70 20.18
N GLN A 539 -15.23 0.91 18.86
CA GLN A 539 -15.09 -0.19 17.88
C GLN A 539 -13.79 -0.98 18.07
N ILE A 540 -12.70 -0.37 18.57
CA ILE A 540 -11.45 -1.09 18.87
C ILE A 540 -11.67 -2.18 19.95
N ASN A 541 -12.58 -1.93 20.89
CA ASN A 541 -12.91 -2.86 21.95
C ASN A 541 -13.94 -3.91 21.50
N GLU A 542 -14.89 -3.53 20.65
CA GLU A 542 -15.90 -4.45 20.12
C GLU A 542 -15.33 -5.41 19.06
N LEU A 543 -14.48 -4.90 18.16
CA LEU A 543 -13.92 -5.65 17.05
C LEU A 543 -12.59 -6.29 17.44
N SER A 544 -12.66 -7.54 17.89
CA SER A 544 -11.48 -8.33 18.31
C SER A 544 -10.33 -8.38 17.29
N ASN A 545 -10.62 -8.22 15.99
CA ASN A 545 -9.63 -8.30 14.91
C ASN A 545 -9.22 -6.94 14.33
N LEU A 546 -9.77 -5.82 14.80
CA LEU A 546 -9.42 -4.50 14.29
C LEU A 546 -7.98 -4.15 14.66
N ARG A 547 -7.05 -4.22 13.69
CA ARG A 547 -5.60 -3.99 13.84
C ARG A 547 -5.16 -2.61 13.41
N PHE A 548 -5.87 -2.00 12.46
CA PHE A 548 -5.55 -0.67 11.93
C PHE A 548 -6.75 0.24 12.06
N LEU A 549 -6.56 1.37 12.75
CA LEU A 549 -7.52 2.46 12.80
C LEU A 549 -6.92 3.65 12.08
N THR A 550 -7.71 4.31 11.25
CA THR A 550 -7.26 5.50 10.53
C THR A 550 -8.31 6.58 10.60
N PHE A 551 -7.88 7.82 10.86
CA PHE A 551 -8.73 9.00 10.73
C PHE A 551 -8.53 9.68 9.38
N ASN A 552 -9.47 10.48 8.91
CA ASN A 552 -9.33 11.21 7.65
C ASN A 552 -8.87 12.65 7.91
N ASP A 553 -7.83 13.11 7.23
CA ASP A 553 -7.26 14.47 7.32
C ASP A 553 -8.25 15.63 7.06
N ASP A 554 -9.44 15.35 6.50
CA ASP A 554 -10.47 16.34 6.15
C ASP A 554 -11.41 16.68 7.33
N PHE A 555 -10.86 16.92 8.54
CA PHE A 555 -11.62 17.28 9.73
C PHE A 555 -12.30 18.68 9.63
N GLY A 556 -13.54 18.71 9.18
CA GLY A 556 -14.29 19.94 8.92
C GLY A 556 -14.82 20.68 10.16
N TYR A 557 -13.97 21.26 11.02
CA TYR A 557 -14.50 22.12 12.10
C TYR A 557 -14.89 23.50 11.58
N THR A 558 -16.09 23.93 11.95
CA THR A 558 -16.57 25.28 11.59
C THR A 558 -16.24 26.32 12.65
N LYS A 559 -15.95 25.90 13.89
CA LYS A 559 -15.62 26.78 15.02
C LYS A 559 -14.38 26.31 15.79
N LYS A 560 -13.59 27.27 16.28
CA LYS A 560 -12.39 27.02 17.10
C LYS A 560 -12.69 26.29 18.43
N SER A 561 -13.88 26.44 19.00
CA SER A 561 -14.27 25.72 20.22
C SER A 561 -14.47 24.23 19.98
N GLU A 562 -15.04 23.84 18.83
CA GLU A 562 -15.26 22.44 18.44
C GLU A 562 -13.91 21.71 18.28
N LEU A 563 -12.90 22.41 17.74
CA LEU A 563 -11.53 21.91 17.64
C LEU A 563 -10.90 21.60 19.02
N ILE A 564 -11.04 22.52 19.98
CA ILE A 564 -10.45 22.35 21.32
C ILE A 564 -11.07 21.16 22.07
N ASP A 565 -12.38 20.98 21.93
CA ASP A 565 -13.07 19.87 22.60
C ASP A 565 -12.79 18.53 21.91
N PHE A 566 -12.64 18.54 20.58
CA PHE A 566 -12.14 17.40 19.82
C PHE A 566 -10.73 16.99 20.27
N ASP A 567 -9.80 17.94 20.35
CA ASP A 567 -8.42 17.68 20.79
C ASP A 567 -8.41 17.02 22.16
N LYS A 568 -9.14 17.59 23.12
CA LYS A 568 -9.21 17.03 24.49
C LYS A 568 -9.71 15.59 24.48
N GLU A 569 -10.78 15.31 23.72
CA GLU A 569 -11.37 13.98 23.69
C GLU A 569 -10.47 12.96 22.98
N PHE A 570 -9.89 13.34 21.84
CA PHE A 570 -8.88 12.54 21.15
C PHE A 570 -7.72 12.21 22.10
N HIS A 571 -7.14 13.20 22.78
CA HIS A 571 -6.05 12.99 23.73
C HIS A 571 -6.48 12.11 24.90
N ARG A 572 -7.71 12.24 25.40
CA ARG A 572 -8.23 11.40 26.50
C ARG A 572 -8.26 9.94 26.07
N LEU A 573 -8.90 9.64 24.93
CA LEU A 573 -9.06 8.30 24.39
C LEU A 573 -7.71 7.70 23.95
N ALA A 574 -6.86 8.48 23.28
CA ALA A 574 -5.55 8.06 22.83
C ALA A 574 -4.59 7.76 23.99
N ASN A 575 -4.64 8.53 25.09
CA ASN A 575 -3.88 8.20 26.30
C ASN A 575 -4.46 7.00 27.06
N GLU A 576 -5.75 6.70 26.92
CA GLU A 576 -6.35 5.48 27.46
C GLU A 576 -5.86 4.24 26.70
N TYR A 577 -5.79 4.32 25.37
CA TYR A 577 -5.46 3.19 24.50
C TYR A 577 -3.95 2.98 24.30
N TRP A 578 -3.18 4.09 24.19
CA TRP A 578 -1.72 4.11 24.08
C TRP A 578 -1.10 4.89 25.26
N PRO A 579 -1.22 4.37 26.49
CA PRO A 579 -0.86 5.10 27.72
C PRO A 579 0.66 5.26 27.91
N ASN A 580 1.45 4.41 27.26
CA ASN A 580 2.89 4.39 27.46
C ASN A 580 3.55 5.45 26.61
N LYS A 581 4.33 6.31 27.25
CA LYS A 581 5.20 7.23 26.54
C LYS A 581 6.20 6.50 25.68
N SER A 582 6.43 7.06 24.51
CA SER A 582 7.42 6.55 23.59
C SER A 582 8.85 6.78 24.09
N GLN A 583 9.77 5.90 23.71
CA GLN A 583 11.20 6.15 23.93
C GLN A 583 11.73 7.35 23.13
N PHE A 584 10.97 7.81 22.13
CA PHE A 584 11.24 8.99 21.32
C PHE A 584 10.53 10.25 21.85
N GLU A 585 9.88 10.20 23.02
CA GLU A 585 9.30 11.38 23.65
C GLU A 585 10.24 11.98 24.70
N LEU A 586 10.44 13.29 24.61
CA LEU A 586 11.12 14.06 25.64
C LEU A 586 10.33 14.02 26.97
N PRO A 587 11.03 14.20 28.11
CA PRO A 587 10.37 14.45 29.38
C PRO A 587 9.38 15.64 29.30
N ASN A 588 8.26 15.58 30.03
CA ASN A 588 7.19 16.61 29.96
C ASN A 588 7.65 18.06 30.18
N ASN A 589 8.78 18.26 30.85
CA ASN A 589 9.35 19.57 31.16
C ASN A 589 10.44 20.01 30.16
N LYS A 590 10.65 19.26 29.08
CA LYS A 590 11.61 19.56 28.03
C LYS A 590 10.90 19.68 26.70
N LEU A 591 11.38 20.60 25.89
CA LEU A 591 11.02 20.72 24.48
C LEU A 591 12.30 20.60 23.67
N ASN A 592 12.19 20.00 22.50
CA ASN A 592 13.25 19.96 21.53
C ASN A 592 13.60 21.40 21.18
N LYS A 593 14.87 21.79 21.31
CA LYS A 593 15.33 23.16 21.04
C LYS A 593 15.83 23.36 19.61
N LYS A 594 15.95 22.28 18.81
CA LYS A 594 16.28 22.36 17.38
C LYS A 594 15.09 22.83 16.52
N LEU A 595 14.16 23.56 17.14
CA LEU A 595 12.92 24.03 16.53
C LEU A 595 13.22 24.98 15.36
N ARG A 596 12.71 24.60 14.18
CA ARG A 596 12.27 25.54 13.14
C ARG A 596 10.77 25.84 13.26
N ILE A 597 10.22 25.78 14.48
CA ILE A 597 8.83 26.12 14.75
C ILE A 597 8.83 27.14 15.89
N GLU A 598 8.73 28.43 15.55
CA GLU A 598 8.39 29.46 16.52
C GLU A 598 6.88 29.38 16.76
N TYR A 599 6.46 28.89 17.93
CA TYR A 599 5.11 29.13 18.41
C TYR A 599 5.05 30.59 18.87
N SER A 600 4.31 31.43 18.14
CA SER A 600 3.94 32.79 18.57
C SER A 600 2.68 32.78 19.42
#